data_AF-A0A9E2P3V1-F1
#
_entry.id   AF-A0A9E2P3V1-F1
#
_cell.length_a   1.000
_cell.length_b   1.000
_cell.length_c   1.000
_cell.angle_alpha   90.00
_cell.angle_beta   90.00
_cell.angle_gamma   90.00
#
_symmetry.space_group_name_H-M   'P 1'
#
loop_
_entity.id
_entity.type
_entity.pdbx_description
1 polymer ?
#
loop_
_entity_poly.entity_id
_entity_poly.type
_entity_poly.pdbx_seq_one_letter_code
_entity_poly.pdbx_strand_id
1 'polypeptide(L)'
;MGQLNKTTEKVNELLDKVDGMPEEVKDGKTPVLETGTTTTLDPGSDATSEVVANGTDESGNPKYKLNFGIPKGYDGAGGSGGGGTADSVQWAKVLNKPSWVNSATKPTYTASEVGALPASSTIPSKTSQLTNDSGFTTSASFKTINGQSIVGSGNIAIEGGGGNTPSAGGGNVNVTNGSALQSANYYAFKPSADGSLDGTFNVIPNANGSTPGLMSKEDYSKLDDMKQVWKIPVAVLELTDNSTSDEIVTAFGLELSVLESYFMYSASAITNSEYSNTVPLKCFIGNRECLMSGSMADNAYTLDFNYVDSGKLKIISITYNSSTTQFSCKLSESGGGADDTYYLPTGLVTNLDAGATDEEIVRAFGGVEKIQEIIGFITNETYSHYAFNSTLFNMTASVSAILQLNLRIYFYHIQKKVKRTIFIQRDGTGGFVQDIYTSGYALRPEVYLLTSSSESADISTAVGGESGLKEIIQAIKDGNRLVIRGKNDSSAGNQTNQDLMCNMYKEEENGDILLVLSGIGYGLFGGIAGFLSINYTKSSNTFSCEYTSIR
;
A
#
# COMPACT_ATOMS: atom_id res chain seq x y z
N MET A 1 -37.14 56.45 33.05
CA MET A 1 -35.98 57.30 33.42
C MET A 1 -35.11 57.55 32.18
N GLY A 2 -35.60 58.14 31.09
CA GLY A 2 -35.95 59.57 30.96
C GLY A 2 -36.76 60.17 32.09
N GLN A 3 -36.32 61.31 32.63
CA GLN A 3 -37.10 62.09 33.58
C GLN A 3 -38.29 62.70 32.83
N LEU A 4 -39.42 62.01 32.86
CA LEU A 4 -40.70 62.51 32.37
C LEU A 4 -41.30 63.36 33.49
N ASN A 5 -41.10 64.67 33.44
CA ASN A 5 -41.84 65.62 34.28
C ASN A 5 -43.31 65.64 33.83
N LYS A 6 -44.11 64.69 34.29
CA LYS A 6 -45.57 64.72 34.15
C LYS A 6 -46.15 65.50 35.33
N THR A 7 -47.15 66.34 35.07
CA THR A 7 -47.87 67.06 36.12
C THR A 7 -48.57 66.07 37.05
N THR A 8 -48.77 66.43 38.32
CA THR A 8 -49.42 65.58 39.32
C THR A 8 -50.78 65.05 38.85
N GLU A 9 -51.55 65.86 38.12
CA GLU A 9 -52.81 65.43 37.50
C GLU A 9 -52.64 64.28 36.52
N LYS A 10 -51.60 64.31 35.68
CA LYS A 10 -51.38 63.23 34.70
C LYS A 10 -50.91 61.94 35.36
N VAL A 11 -50.25 62.04 36.51
CA VAL A 11 -49.88 60.88 37.32
C VAL A 11 -51.12 60.25 37.95
N ASN A 12 -52.03 61.05 38.50
CA ASN A 12 -53.28 60.55 39.09
C ASN A 12 -54.20 59.91 38.03
N GLU A 13 -54.32 60.48 36.83
CA GLU A 13 -55.10 59.89 35.73
C GLU A 13 -54.56 58.52 35.29
N LEU A 14 -53.25 58.30 35.42
CA LEU A 14 -52.63 57.01 35.09
C LEU A 14 -52.81 55.99 36.21
N LEU A 15 -52.79 56.42 37.48
CA LEU A 15 -53.08 55.56 38.62
C LEU A 15 -54.53 55.05 38.60
N ASP A 16 -55.50 55.92 38.34
CA ASP A 16 -56.92 55.53 38.23
C ASP A 16 -57.15 54.50 37.11
N LYS A 17 -56.36 54.56 36.03
CA LYS A 17 -56.44 53.59 34.92
C LYS A 17 -55.83 52.24 35.27
N VAL A 18 -54.84 52.20 36.17
CA VAL A 18 -54.23 50.95 36.62
C VAL A 18 -55.14 50.24 37.63
N ASP A 19 -55.79 50.99 38.53
CA ASP A 19 -56.75 50.44 39.50
C ASP A 19 -58.01 49.83 38.83
N GLY A 20 -58.31 50.20 37.58
CA GLY A 20 -59.43 49.66 36.82
C GLY A 20 -59.13 48.45 35.94
N MET A 21 -57.90 47.91 35.94
CA MET A 21 -57.55 46.75 35.10
C MET A 21 -57.99 45.43 35.76
N PRO A 22 -58.70 44.52 35.06
CA PRO A 22 -59.09 43.24 35.62
C PRO A 22 -57.87 42.35 35.91
N GLU A 23 -57.90 41.63 37.04
CA GLU A 23 -56.76 40.85 37.57
C GLU A 23 -56.30 39.68 36.68
N GLU A 24 -57.11 39.23 35.71
CA GLU A 24 -56.68 38.32 34.64
C GLU A 24 -57.33 38.69 33.31
N VAL A 25 -56.49 38.96 32.30
CA VAL A 25 -56.87 39.04 30.89
C VAL A 25 -56.63 37.66 30.29
N LYS A 26 -57.66 36.96 29.79
CA LYS A 26 -57.45 35.73 29.01
C LYS A 26 -56.61 36.08 27.79
N ASP A 27 -55.39 35.56 27.72
CA ASP A 27 -54.50 35.75 26.57
C ASP A 27 -55.21 35.42 25.26
N GLY A 28 -55.24 36.40 24.35
CA GLY A 28 -55.79 36.23 23.01
C GLY A 28 -54.95 35.22 22.23
N LYS A 29 -55.51 34.05 21.97
CA LYS A 29 -54.88 33.02 21.13
C LYS A 29 -54.65 33.55 19.70
N THR A 30 -53.47 33.33 19.14
CA THR A 30 -53.08 33.82 17.81
C THR A 30 -53.99 33.23 16.73
N PRO A 31 -54.71 34.05 15.93
CA PRO A 31 -55.57 33.54 14.89
C PRO A 31 -54.77 32.90 13.74
N VAL A 32 -55.32 31.83 13.17
CA VAL A 32 -54.74 31.16 11.99
C VAL A 32 -55.53 31.58 10.76
N LEU A 33 -54.83 32.15 9.77
CA LEU A 33 -55.44 32.54 8.50
C LEU A 33 -55.26 31.41 7.48
N GLU A 34 -56.36 31.02 6.86
CA GLU A 34 -56.39 30.04 5.79
C GLU A 34 -56.78 30.73 4.48
N THR A 35 -56.30 30.21 3.37
CA THR A 35 -56.68 30.73 2.05
C THR A 35 -58.15 30.42 1.79
N GLY A 36 -58.92 31.47 1.49
CA GLY A 36 -60.28 31.34 0.99
C GLY A 36 -60.31 31.27 -0.54
N THR A 37 -61.42 31.69 -1.15
CA THR A 37 -61.59 31.72 -2.60
C THR A 37 -61.05 33.02 -3.19
N THR A 38 -60.38 32.92 -4.34
CA THR A 38 -60.10 34.09 -5.20
C THR A 38 -60.90 33.97 -6.47
N THR A 39 -61.70 34.99 -6.78
CA THR A 39 -62.55 35.03 -7.97
C THR A 39 -62.20 36.21 -8.84
N THR A 40 -62.15 35.98 -10.16
CA THR A 40 -61.95 37.04 -11.14
C THR A 40 -63.30 37.74 -11.39
N LEU A 41 -63.39 39.04 -11.12
CA LEU A 41 -64.59 39.84 -11.34
C LEU A 41 -64.59 40.46 -12.74
N ASP A 42 -65.76 40.94 -13.20
CA ASP A 42 -65.90 41.58 -14.50
C ASP A 42 -65.11 42.90 -14.62
N PRO A 43 -64.66 43.29 -15.84
CA PRO A 43 -63.89 44.51 -16.04
C PRO A 43 -64.61 45.77 -15.58
N GLY A 44 -63.89 46.60 -14.82
CA GLY A 44 -64.42 47.86 -14.29
C GLY A 44 -65.25 47.73 -13.01
N SER A 45 -65.40 46.51 -12.47
CA SER A 45 -65.90 46.32 -11.11
C SER A 45 -64.85 46.75 -10.09
N ASP A 46 -65.27 47.07 -8.86
CA ASP A 46 -64.34 47.31 -7.75
C ASP A 46 -63.79 45.99 -7.18
N ALA A 47 -62.54 46.01 -6.72
CA ALA A 47 -61.97 44.86 -6.03
C ALA A 47 -62.57 44.68 -4.63
N THR A 48 -62.75 43.43 -4.22
CA THR A 48 -63.37 43.08 -2.93
C THR A 48 -62.48 42.15 -2.10
N SER A 49 -62.61 42.24 -0.78
CA SER A 49 -61.94 41.36 0.19
C SER A 49 -62.86 41.10 1.37
N GLU A 50 -62.94 39.85 1.82
CA GLU A 50 -63.77 39.41 2.94
C GLU A 50 -63.01 38.43 3.83
N VAL A 51 -63.17 38.57 5.16
CA VAL A 51 -62.64 37.66 6.17
C VAL A 51 -63.79 36.90 6.82
N VAL A 52 -63.81 35.57 6.67
CA VAL A 52 -64.90 34.72 7.16
C VAL A 52 -64.38 33.78 8.24
N ALA A 53 -65.05 33.70 9.40
CA ALA A 53 -64.67 32.78 10.47
C ALA A 53 -64.80 31.31 10.02
N ASN A 54 -63.77 30.50 10.31
CA ASN A 54 -63.68 29.10 9.89
C ASN A 54 -63.36 28.16 11.08
N GLY A 55 -64.04 28.38 12.20
CA GLY A 55 -63.91 27.55 13.42
C GLY A 55 -62.60 27.77 14.19
N THR A 56 -62.17 26.78 14.96
CA THR A 56 -60.90 26.76 15.71
C THR A 56 -60.05 25.56 15.32
N ASP A 57 -58.72 25.63 15.48
CA ASP A 57 -57.83 24.48 15.32
C ASP A 57 -57.86 23.55 16.56
N GLU A 58 -57.13 22.43 16.47
CA GLU A 58 -57.01 21.43 17.55
C GLU A 58 -56.40 22.00 18.85
N SER A 59 -55.72 23.16 18.78
CA SER A 59 -55.14 23.88 19.92
C SER A 59 -56.05 24.99 20.47
N GLY A 60 -57.25 25.14 19.90
CA GLY A 60 -58.26 26.12 20.28
C GLY A 60 -58.02 27.54 19.74
N ASN A 61 -57.14 27.73 18.76
CA ASN A 61 -56.92 29.04 18.13
C ASN A 61 -58.02 29.34 17.09
N PRO A 62 -58.55 30.58 17.01
CA PRO A 62 -59.57 30.94 16.02
C PRO A 62 -59.00 30.94 14.59
N LYS A 63 -59.75 30.38 13.64
CA LYS A 63 -59.37 30.32 12.23
C LYS A 63 -60.26 31.23 11.39
N TYR A 64 -59.67 31.85 10.36
CA TYR A 64 -60.41 32.67 9.39
C TYR A 64 -59.96 32.38 7.96
N LYS A 65 -60.88 32.44 7.01
CA LYS A 65 -60.59 32.38 5.58
C LYS A 65 -60.64 33.76 4.93
N LEU A 66 -59.68 34.02 4.06
CA LEU A 66 -59.61 35.26 3.28
C LEU A 66 -60.10 35.03 1.85
N ASN A 67 -61.22 35.64 1.49
CA ASN A 67 -61.75 35.61 0.13
C ASN A 67 -61.43 36.93 -0.59
N PHE A 68 -61.11 36.85 -1.88
CA PHE A 68 -60.82 38.00 -2.73
C PHE A 68 -61.62 37.96 -4.03
N GLY A 69 -62.12 39.11 -4.45
CA GLY A 69 -62.65 39.35 -5.79
C GLY A 69 -61.76 40.35 -6.52
N ILE A 70 -61.03 39.89 -7.54
CA ILE A 70 -60.10 40.72 -8.31
C ILE A 70 -60.67 40.96 -9.70
N PRO A 71 -61.03 42.21 -10.08
CA PRO A 71 -61.52 42.51 -11.41
C PRO A 71 -60.46 42.23 -12.48
N LYS A 72 -60.86 41.59 -13.58
CA LYS A 72 -59.99 41.51 -14.76
C LYS A 72 -59.86 42.89 -15.41
N GLY A 73 -58.75 43.13 -16.10
CA GLY A 73 -58.63 44.29 -16.99
C GLY A 73 -59.68 44.23 -18.10
N TYR A 74 -60.02 45.38 -18.68
CA TYR A 74 -60.81 45.39 -19.92
C TYR A 74 -60.04 44.64 -21.02
N ASP A 75 -60.75 43.76 -21.73
CA ASP A 75 -60.15 43.00 -22.82
C ASP A 75 -59.64 43.99 -23.90
N GLY A 76 -58.36 43.90 -24.25
CA GLY A 76 -57.82 44.64 -25.39
C GLY A 76 -58.41 44.07 -26.67
N ALA A 77 -59.12 44.88 -27.46
CA ALA A 77 -59.64 44.42 -28.75
C ALA A 77 -58.47 43.97 -29.63
N GLY A 78 -58.46 42.69 -30.01
CA GLY A 78 -57.39 42.06 -30.78
C GLY A 78 -57.19 42.76 -32.12
N GLY A 79 -56.07 43.48 -32.26
CA GLY A 79 -55.66 44.13 -33.49
C GLY A 79 -55.09 43.11 -34.48
N SER A 80 -55.87 42.75 -35.49
CA SER A 80 -55.33 42.12 -36.71
C SER A 80 -54.56 43.17 -37.50
N GLY A 81 -53.22 43.06 -37.49
CA GLY A 81 -52.33 43.50 -38.56
C GLY A 81 -52.39 44.98 -39.01
N GLY A 82 -51.39 45.75 -38.60
CA GLY A 82 -50.72 46.72 -39.48
C GLY A 82 -51.58 47.83 -40.07
N GLY A 83 -52.28 48.59 -39.22
CA GLY A 83 -52.95 49.83 -39.60
C GLY A 83 -53.40 50.54 -38.34
N GLY A 84 -52.54 51.40 -37.78
CA GLY A 84 -52.74 52.02 -36.47
C GLY A 84 -53.96 52.93 -36.42
N THR A 85 -55.09 52.40 -35.99
CA THR A 85 -56.04 53.16 -35.17
C THR A 85 -55.72 52.80 -33.72
N ALA A 86 -55.30 53.77 -32.91
CA ALA A 86 -55.09 53.55 -31.48
C ALA A 86 -56.47 53.44 -30.81
N ASP A 87 -57.15 52.31 -30.99
CA ASP A 87 -58.50 52.06 -30.48
C ASP A 87 -58.51 51.68 -29.00
N SER A 88 -57.33 51.46 -28.40
CA SER A 88 -57.13 51.30 -26.96
C SER A 88 -57.03 52.64 -26.22
N VAL A 89 -56.94 53.77 -26.93
CA VAL A 89 -56.95 55.11 -26.34
C VAL A 89 -58.40 55.59 -26.28
N GLN A 90 -58.91 55.90 -25.09
CA GLN A 90 -60.18 56.59 -24.95
C GLN A 90 -60.05 58.05 -25.42
N TRP A 91 -60.15 58.28 -26.72
CA TRP A 91 -60.00 59.60 -27.36
C TRP A 91 -60.97 60.66 -26.83
N ALA A 92 -62.06 60.26 -26.17
CA ALA A 92 -62.95 61.16 -25.45
C ALA A 92 -62.24 61.91 -24.29
N LYS A 93 -61.19 61.33 -23.71
CA LYS A 93 -60.45 61.88 -22.56
C LYS A 93 -59.11 62.54 -22.94
N VAL A 94 -58.76 62.59 -24.23
CA VAL A 94 -57.52 63.21 -24.73
C VAL A 94 -57.81 64.65 -25.16
N LEU A 95 -57.23 65.65 -24.46
CA LEU A 95 -57.27 67.05 -24.88
C LEU A 95 -56.38 67.30 -26.11
N ASN A 96 -56.76 68.26 -26.97
CA ASN A 96 -56.04 68.68 -28.18
C ASN A 96 -55.82 67.60 -29.24
N LYS A 97 -56.75 66.65 -29.36
CA LYS A 97 -56.72 65.64 -30.43
C LYS A 97 -56.91 66.27 -31.83
N PRO A 98 -56.25 65.74 -32.87
CA PRO A 98 -56.43 66.21 -34.24
C PRO A 98 -57.89 66.13 -34.72
N SER A 99 -58.34 67.10 -35.53
CA SER A 99 -59.74 67.18 -35.99
C SER A 99 -60.18 65.98 -36.83
N TRP A 100 -59.26 65.36 -37.57
CA TRP A 100 -59.55 64.17 -38.38
C TRP A 100 -59.91 62.92 -37.54
N VAL A 101 -59.61 62.91 -36.23
CA VAL A 101 -59.96 61.80 -35.34
C VAL A 101 -61.47 61.54 -35.34
N ASN A 102 -62.30 62.59 -35.45
CA ASN A 102 -63.75 62.48 -35.50
C ASN A 102 -64.35 62.58 -36.92
N SER A 103 -63.52 62.71 -37.96
CA SER A 103 -63.98 62.82 -39.35
C SER A 103 -64.32 61.44 -39.93
N ALA A 104 -65.42 61.37 -40.70
CA ALA A 104 -65.80 60.18 -41.48
C ALA A 104 -64.78 59.87 -42.60
N THR A 105 -64.06 60.89 -43.07
CA THR A 105 -63.00 60.76 -44.07
C THR A 105 -61.65 60.96 -43.40
N LYS A 106 -60.81 59.93 -43.41
CA LYS A 106 -59.46 59.99 -42.89
C LYS A 106 -58.49 60.48 -43.97
N PRO A 107 -57.39 61.17 -43.61
CA PRO A 107 -56.37 61.52 -44.58
C PRO A 107 -55.72 60.25 -45.14
N THR A 108 -55.58 60.16 -46.46
CA THR A 108 -54.81 59.11 -47.14
C THR A 108 -53.48 59.70 -47.56
N TYR A 109 -52.38 59.03 -47.24
CA TYR A 109 -51.04 59.42 -47.69
C TYR A 109 -50.48 58.35 -48.61
N THR A 110 -49.78 58.77 -49.65
CA THR A 110 -48.97 57.90 -50.51
C THR A 110 -47.68 57.52 -49.79
N ALA A 111 -47.07 56.39 -50.18
CA ALA A 111 -45.80 55.94 -49.62
C ALA A 111 -44.70 57.02 -49.70
N SER A 112 -44.69 57.81 -50.79
CA SER A 112 -43.77 58.93 -50.96
C SER A 112 -44.01 60.08 -49.97
N GLU A 113 -45.27 60.36 -49.61
CA GLU A 113 -45.61 61.47 -48.69
C GLU A 113 -45.21 61.18 -47.24
N VAL A 114 -45.10 59.91 -46.87
CA VAL A 114 -44.72 59.49 -45.50
C VAL A 114 -43.35 58.83 -45.42
N GLY A 115 -42.56 58.85 -46.50
CA GLY A 115 -41.24 58.20 -46.54
C GLY A 115 -41.29 56.68 -46.39
N ALA A 116 -42.45 56.06 -46.65
CA ALA A 116 -42.62 54.63 -46.64
C ALA A 116 -42.18 54.00 -47.97
N LEU A 117 -41.83 52.71 -47.92
CA LEU A 117 -41.61 51.93 -49.13
C LEU A 117 -42.94 51.70 -49.87
N PRO A 118 -42.97 51.75 -51.21
CA PRO A 118 -44.15 51.41 -51.99
C PRO A 118 -44.67 50.00 -51.66
N ALA A 119 -45.96 49.77 -51.84
CA ALA A 119 -46.56 48.45 -51.65
C ALA A 119 -45.96 47.35 -52.57
N SER A 120 -45.28 47.75 -53.65
CA SER A 120 -44.55 46.85 -54.55
C SER A 120 -43.14 46.49 -54.07
N SER A 121 -42.67 47.00 -52.92
CA SER A 121 -41.36 46.68 -52.39
C SER A 121 -41.31 45.26 -51.83
N THR A 122 -40.59 44.38 -52.52
CA THR A 122 -40.28 43.05 -52.03
C THR A 122 -39.07 43.11 -51.09
N ILE A 123 -39.30 43.01 -49.78
CA ILE A 123 -38.21 42.79 -48.82
C ILE A 123 -37.79 41.31 -48.92
N PRO A 124 -36.50 41.00 -49.13
CA PRO A 124 -36.02 39.62 -49.11
C PRO A 124 -36.42 38.91 -47.82
N SER A 125 -37.15 37.80 -47.94
CA SER A 125 -37.53 36.93 -46.82
C SER A 125 -36.62 35.71 -46.68
N LYS A 126 -35.74 35.48 -47.67
CA LYS A 126 -34.75 34.41 -47.66
C LYS A 126 -33.38 34.95 -48.09
N THR A 127 -32.32 34.41 -47.49
CA THR A 127 -30.94 34.72 -47.86
C THR A 127 -30.67 34.46 -49.35
N SER A 128 -31.36 33.51 -49.98
CA SER A 128 -31.25 33.19 -51.41
C SER A 128 -31.71 34.31 -52.35
N GLN A 129 -32.44 35.30 -51.84
CA GLN A 129 -32.89 36.47 -52.60
C GLN A 129 -31.88 37.62 -52.55
N LEU A 130 -30.78 37.47 -51.79
CA LEU A 130 -29.68 38.42 -51.75
C LEU A 130 -28.64 38.06 -52.81
N THR A 131 -28.20 39.05 -53.60
CA THR A 131 -27.06 38.92 -54.50
C THR A 131 -25.77 39.05 -53.68
N ASN A 132 -24.88 38.06 -53.74
CA ASN A 132 -23.56 38.11 -53.09
C ASN A 132 -22.57 38.88 -53.98
N ASP A 133 -22.62 40.19 -53.91
CA ASP A 133 -21.77 41.13 -54.67
C ASP A 133 -20.37 41.32 -54.07
N SER A 134 -20.17 40.86 -52.83
CA SER A 134 -18.97 41.13 -52.02
C SER A 134 -18.08 39.90 -51.79
N GLY A 135 -18.34 38.79 -52.49
CA GLY A 135 -17.45 37.63 -52.55
C GLY A 135 -17.35 36.81 -51.26
N PHE A 136 -18.31 36.93 -50.33
CA PHE A 136 -18.14 36.42 -48.97
C PHE A 136 -17.96 34.89 -48.87
N THR A 137 -18.49 34.04 -49.77
CA THR A 137 -18.21 32.58 -49.79
C THR A 137 -18.67 31.83 -51.08
N THR A 138 -18.30 32.26 -52.29
CA THR A 138 -18.56 31.46 -53.52
C THR A 138 -17.30 31.09 -54.31
N SER A 139 -16.12 31.57 -53.90
CA SER A 139 -14.87 31.26 -54.57
C SER A 139 -14.10 30.17 -53.81
N ALA A 140 -13.50 29.25 -54.56
CA ALA A 140 -12.67 28.12 -54.08
C ALA A 140 -11.36 28.54 -53.37
N SER A 141 -11.27 29.78 -52.88
CA SER A 141 -10.11 30.36 -52.21
C SER A 141 -10.05 29.96 -50.73
N PHE A 142 -11.19 29.59 -50.12
CA PHE A 142 -11.23 29.07 -48.75
C PHE A 142 -11.00 27.55 -48.78
N LYS A 143 -9.79 27.14 -48.40
CA LYS A 143 -9.31 25.76 -48.51
C LYS A 143 -8.90 25.20 -47.14
N THR A 144 -8.97 23.88 -47.00
CA THR A 144 -8.33 23.17 -45.88
C THR A 144 -6.80 23.25 -46.01
N ILE A 145 -6.06 22.88 -44.96
CA ILE A 145 -4.59 22.82 -44.98
C ILE A 145 -4.04 21.88 -46.07
N ASN A 146 -4.85 20.92 -46.52
CA ASN A 146 -4.54 20.00 -47.62
C ASN A 146 -4.99 20.52 -49.00
N GLY A 147 -5.33 21.81 -49.10
CA GLY A 147 -5.67 22.49 -50.36
C GLY A 147 -7.05 22.16 -50.95
N GLN A 148 -7.90 21.44 -50.20
CA GLN A 148 -9.25 21.07 -50.63
C GLN A 148 -10.26 22.17 -50.33
N SER A 149 -11.21 22.39 -51.24
CA SER A 149 -12.28 23.39 -51.05
C SER A 149 -13.20 22.99 -49.90
N ILE A 150 -13.52 23.92 -49.00
CA ILE A 150 -14.52 23.71 -47.94
C ILE A 150 -15.93 24.15 -48.37
N VAL A 151 -16.04 24.80 -49.53
CA VAL A 151 -17.33 25.16 -50.15
C VAL A 151 -17.83 24.00 -51.02
N GLY A 152 -18.98 23.43 -50.66
CA GLY A 152 -19.60 22.27 -51.32
C GLY A 152 -20.80 21.73 -50.56
N SER A 153 -21.49 20.73 -51.11
CA SER A 153 -22.58 20.01 -50.44
C SER A 153 -22.04 18.76 -49.73
N GLY A 154 -22.12 18.72 -48.41
CA GLY A 154 -21.65 17.59 -47.59
C GLY A 154 -21.18 18.03 -46.20
N ASN A 155 -20.94 17.07 -45.32
CA ASN A 155 -20.32 17.32 -44.02
C ASN A 155 -18.81 17.47 -44.17
N ILE A 156 -18.20 18.36 -43.39
CA ILE A 156 -16.74 18.43 -43.24
C ILE A 156 -16.35 17.37 -42.20
N ALA A 157 -15.69 16.30 -42.64
CA ALA A 157 -15.08 15.34 -41.73
C ALA A 157 -13.69 15.85 -41.32
N ILE A 158 -13.51 16.13 -40.03
CA ILE A 158 -12.20 16.42 -39.44
C ILE A 158 -11.84 15.18 -38.62
N GLU A 159 -11.09 14.27 -39.22
CA GLU A 159 -10.56 13.10 -38.54
C GLU A 159 -9.17 13.46 -38.00
N GLY A 160 -9.08 13.66 -36.68
CA GLY A 160 -7.79 13.58 -36.02
C GLY A 160 -7.27 12.16 -36.22
N GLY A 161 -6.02 11.99 -36.69
CA GLY A 161 -5.42 10.67 -36.84
C GLY A 161 -5.48 9.90 -35.52
N GLY A 162 -6.45 9.00 -35.40
CA GLY A 162 -6.76 8.25 -34.19
C GLY A 162 -8.04 7.45 -34.41
N GLY A 163 -7.90 6.13 -34.53
CA GLY A 163 -8.98 5.23 -34.90
C GLY A 163 -10.22 5.32 -34.01
N ASN A 164 -11.39 5.26 -34.67
CA ASN A 164 -12.75 4.85 -34.27
C ASN A 164 -13.21 4.75 -32.79
N THR A 165 -12.60 5.45 -31.83
CA THR A 165 -13.15 5.54 -30.46
C THR A 165 -12.96 6.95 -29.90
N PRO A 166 -14.05 7.64 -29.50
CA PRO A 166 -13.97 8.92 -28.83
C PRO A 166 -13.65 8.67 -27.35
N SER A 167 -12.39 8.44 -27.01
CA SER A 167 -11.95 8.50 -25.61
C SER A 167 -10.46 8.76 -25.49
N ALA A 168 -10.16 9.80 -24.71
CA ALA A 168 -8.89 10.10 -24.06
C ALA A 168 -7.68 10.40 -24.96
N GLY A 169 -7.41 11.70 -25.16
CA GLY A 169 -6.06 12.27 -25.25
C GLY A 169 -5.07 11.52 -26.16
N GLY A 170 -5.23 11.66 -27.47
CA GLY A 170 -4.19 11.26 -28.42
C GLY A 170 -2.95 12.11 -28.19
N GLY A 171 -1.92 11.53 -27.57
CA GLY A 171 -0.58 12.10 -27.58
C GLY A 171 -0.09 12.26 -29.03
N ASN A 172 0.93 13.10 -29.24
CA ASN A 172 1.49 13.41 -30.56
C ASN A 172 2.13 12.21 -31.30
N VAL A 173 1.96 10.97 -30.83
CA VAL A 173 2.51 9.76 -31.44
C VAL A 173 1.42 8.69 -31.55
N ASN A 174 1.32 8.07 -32.72
CA ASN A 174 0.39 7.00 -33.03
C ASN A 174 1.10 5.65 -32.90
N VAL A 175 0.66 4.83 -31.94
CA VAL A 175 1.30 3.55 -31.61
C VAL A 175 0.50 2.40 -32.21
N THR A 176 1.08 1.74 -33.22
CA THR A 176 0.37 0.72 -34.00
C THR A 176 0.23 -0.63 -33.28
N ASN A 177 1.03 -0.89 -32.25
CA ASN A 177 1.00 -2.14 -31.48
C ASN A 177 0.57 -1.97 -30.01
N GLY A 178 -0.08 -0.86 -29.66
CA GLY A 178 -0.46 -0.55 -28.28
C GLY A 178 -1.41 -1.57 -27.63
N SER A 179 -2.25 -2.24 -28.43
CA SER A 179 -3.17 -3.28 -27.97
C SER A 179 -2.49 -4.60 -27.60
N ALA A 180 -1.22 -4.80 -27.99
CA ALA A 180 -0.45 -6.01 -27.71
C ALA A 180 0.46 -5.89 -26.48
N LEU A 181 0.39 -4.77 -25.75
CA LEU A 181 1.20 -4.52 -24.57
C LEU A 181 0.67 -5.30 -23.35
N GLN A 182 1.58 -5.84 -22.54
CA GLN A 182 1.29 -6.61 -21.33
C GLN A 182 1.85 -5.87 -20.11
N SER A 183 1.15 -5.90 -18.98
CA SER A 183 1.52 -5.16 -17.75
C SER A 183 2.85 -5.59 -17.14
N ALA A 184 3.32 -6.80 -17.41
CA ALA A 184 4.55 -7.35 -16.83
C ALA A 184 5.85 -7.01 -17.61
N ASN A 185 5.74 -6.30 -18.74
CA ASN A 185 6.87 -6.04 -19.64
C ASN A 185 7.28 -4.57 -19.64
N TYR A 186 8.57 -4.33 -19.85
CA TYR A 186 9.11 -3.00 -20.13
C TYR A 186 9.19 -2.77 -21.64
N TYR A 187 8.94 -1.53 -22.07
CA TYR A 187 8.88 -1.18 -23.48
C TYR A 187 9.67 0.09 -23.80
N ALA A 188 10.36 0.10 -24.94
CA ALA A 188 11.00 1.29 -25.50
C ALA A 188 10.23 1.74 -26.75
N PHE A 189 9.89 3.03 -26.84
CA PHE A 189 9.28 3.59 -28.04
C PHE A 189 10.29 3.63 -29.19
N LYS A 190 9.88 3.11 -30.35
CA LYS A 190 10.62 3.14 -31.60
C LYS A 190 9.82 3.97 -32.61
N PRO A 191 10.26 5.20 -32.92
CA PRO A 191 9.60 6.02 -33.93
C PRO A 191 9.75 5.40 -35.33
N SER A 192 8.81 5.70 -36.22
CA SER A 192 8.92 5.36 -37.64
C SER A 192 10.12 6.05 -38.29
N ALA A 193 10.80 5.33 -39.19
CA ALA A 193 12.02 5.82 -39.84
C ALA A 193 11.77 6.97 -40.85
N ASP A 194 10.52 7.16 -41.25
CA ASP A 194 10.08 8.20 -42.21
C ASP A 194 9.80 9.56 -41.56
N GLY A 195 9.95 9.67 -40.23
CA GLY A 195 9.68 10.90 -39.49
C GLY A 195 8.20 11.22 -39.29
N SER A 196 7.30 10.27 -39.56
CA SER A 196 5.88 10.38 -39.22
C SER A 196 5.65 10.37 -37.70
N LEU A 197 4.41 10.65 -37.29
CA LEU A 197 3.99 10.50 -35.89
C LEU A 197 3.79 9.03 -35.50
N ASP A 198 3.91 8.10 -36.44
CA ASP A 198 3.72 6.67 -36.18
C ASP A 198 4.94 6.07 -35.46
N GLY A 199 4.70 5.01 -34.69
CA GLY A 199 5.74 4.21 -34.07
C GLY A 199 5.25 2.90 -33.49
N THR A 200 6.19 2.13 -32.95
CA THR A 200 5.92 0.88 -32.24
C THR A 200 6.60 0.89 -30.88
N PHE A 201 6.10 0.10 -29.94
CA PHE A 201 6.86 -0.27 -28.75
C PHE A 201 7.61 -1.57 -28.98
N ASN A 202 8.90 -1.58 -28.69
CA ASN A 202 9.69 -2.81 -28.60
C ASN A 202 9.75 -3.26 -27.15
N VAL A 203 9.53 -4.55 -26.91
CA VAL A 203 9.80 -5.15 -25.59
C VAL A 203 11.28 -4.99 -25.28
N ILE A 204 11.58 -4.46 -24.10
CA ILE A 204 12.91 -4.51 -23.51
C ILE A 204 13.01 -5.89 -22.84
N PRO A 205 13.86 -6.80 -23.36
CA PRO A 205 14.00 -8.11 -22.75
C PRO A 205 14.57 -7.99 -21.33
N ASN A 206 14.07 -8.83 -20.42
CA ASN A 206 14.69 -8.99 -19.11
C ASN A 206 16.07 -9.62 -19.30
N ALA A 207 17.11 -9.01 -18.71
CA ALA A 207 18.42 -9.62 -18.70
C ALA A 207 18.37 -10.92 -17.89
N ASN A 208 19.00 -11.97 -18.39
CA ASN A 208 19.22 -13.23 -17.68
C ASN A 208 20.58 -13.81 -18.08
N GLY A 209 20.92 -14.99 -17.57
CA GLY A 209 22.21 -15.64 -17.85
C GLY A 209 22.45 -16.01 -19.33
N SER A 210 21.42 -15.94 -20.18
CA SER A 210 21.49 -16.28 -21.61
C SER A 210 21.24 -15.09 -22.54
N THR A 211 20.38 -14.14 -22.16
CA THR A 211 19.97 -13.01 -23.00
C THR A 211 20.24 -11.67 -22.33
N PRO A 212 20.85 -10.69 -23.04
CA PRO A 212 21.02 -9.34 -22.50
C PRO A 212 19.68 -8.59 -22.44
N GLY A 213 19.58 -7.65 -21.51
CA GLY A 213 18.48 -6.70 -21.37
C GLY A 213 18.99 -5.26 -21.35
N LEU A 214 18.54 -4.44 -20.40
CA LEU A 214 19.16 -3.13 -20.11
C LEU A 214 20.59 -3.27 -19.56
N MET A 215 20.93 -4.44 -19.03
CA MET A 215 22.29 -4.82 -18.64
C MET A 215 22.79 -5.98 -19.50
N SER A 216 24.12 -6.12 -19.62
CA SER A 216 24.75 -7.25 -20.32
C SER A 216 24.44 -8.57 -19.61
N LYS A 217 24.47 -9.69 -20.35
CA LYS A 217 24.33 -11.02 -19.73
C LYS A 217 25.50 -11.31 -18.77
N GLU A 218 26.69 -10.80 -19.08
CA GLU A 218 27.87 -10.94 -18.23
C GLU A 218 27.72 -10.19 -16.91
N ASP A 219 27.19 -8.97 -16.92
CA ASP A 219 26.98 -8.20 -15.69
C ASP A 219 25.78 -8.71 -14.90
N TYR A 220 24.75 -9.23 -15.60
CA TYR A 220 23.69 -10.00 -14.95
C TYR A 220 24.29 -11.19 -14.20
N SER A 221 25.09 -12.05 -14.86
CA SER A 221 25.72 -13.20 -14.23
C SER A 221 26.63 -12.81 -13.07
N LYS A 222 27.46 -11.77 -13.21
CA LYS A 222 28.28 -11.26 -12.09
C LYS A 222 27.41 -10.83 -10.92
N LEU A 223 26.33 -10.08 -11.15
CA LEU A 223 25.42 -9.65 -10.08
C LEU A 223 24.65 -10.84 -9.48
N ASP A 224 24.31 -11.82 -10.30
CA ASP A 224 23.65 -13.05 -9.90
C ASP A 224 24.57 -13.87 -8.97
N ASP A 225 25.85 -13.98 -9.34
CA ASP A 225 26.94 -14.69 -8.65
C ASP A 225 27.47 -13.94 -7.41
N MET A 226 27.25 -12.63 -7.32
CA MET A 226 27.79 -11.78 -6.23
C MET A 226 27.20 -12.10 -4.83
N LYS A 227 26.20 -12.98 -4.74
CA LYS A 227 25.67 -13.47 -3.47
C LYS A 227 25.38 -14.97 -3.58
N GLN A 228 26.08 -15.78 -2.80
CA GLN A 228 25.65 -17.16 -2.54
C GLN A 228 24.37 -17.09 -1.69
N VAL A 229 23.22 -16.93 -2.35
CA VAL A 229 21.89 -16.83 -1.74
C VAL A 229 20.92 -17.68 -2.54
N TRP A 230 19.94 -18.27 -1.87
CA TRP A 230 18.84 -18.93 -2.55
C TRP A 230 17.83 -17.91 -3.03
N LYS A 231 17.49 -17.97 -4.32
CA LYS A 231 16.56 -17.05 -4.97
C LYS A 231 15.35 -17.83 -5.44
N ILE A 232 14.23 -17.60 -4.79
CA ILE A 232 12.92 -18.10 -5.17
C ILE A 232 12.26 -17.03 -6.06
N PRO A 233 11.74 -17.40 -7.24
CA PRO A 233 11.13 -16.44 -8.15
C PRO A 233 9.99 -15.65 -7.50
N VAL A 234 9.86 -14.37 -7.87
CA VAL A 234 8.80 -13.50 -7.32
C VAL A 234 7.39 -14.01 -7.64
N ALA A 235 7.22 -14.74 -8.75
CA ALA A 235 5.95 -15.34 -9.14
C ALA A 235 5.42 -16.38 -8.14
N VAL A 236 6.28 -16.94 -7.28
CA VAL A 236 5.85 -17.83 -6.18
C VAL A 236 4.96 -17.09 -5.17
N LEU A 237 5.09 -15.75 -5.05
CA LEU A 237 4.20 -14.94 -4.21
C LEU A 237 2.77 -14.83 -4.76
N GLU A 238 2.54 -15.20 -6.02
CA GLU A 238 1.23 -15.13 -6.69
C GLU A 238 0.43 -16.45 -6.56
N LEU A 239 1.03 -17.50 -5.98
CA LEU A 239 0.37 -18.77 -5.75
C LEU A 239 -0.74 -18.65 -4.69
N THR A 240 -1.70 -19.58 -4.75
CA THR A 240 -2.85 -19.67 -3.84
C THR A 240 -3.04 -21.11 -3.37
N ASP A 241 -3.92 -21.34 -2.39
CA ASP A 241 -4.26 -22.69 -1.89
C ASP A 241 -4.84 -23.60 -2.99
N ASN A 242 -5.34 -23.01 -4.08
CA ASN A 242 -5.92 -23.74 -5.21
C ASN A 242 -4.97 -23.83 -6.41
N SER A 243 -3.74 -23.33 -6.29
CA SER A 243 -2.77 -23.39 -7.38
C SER A 243 -2.49 -24.83 -7.78
N THR A 244 -2.66 -25.10 -9.06
CA THR A 244 -2.41 -26.40 -9.70
C THR A 244 -0.91 -26.69 -9.78
N SER A 245 -0.57 -27.97 -9.97
CA SER A 245 0.82 -28.39 -10.17
C SER A 245 1.50 -27.64 -11.33
N ASP A 246 0.78 -27.41 -12.44
CA ASP A 246 1.32 -26.69 -13.61
C ASP A 246 1.57 -25.20 -13.34
N GLU A 247 0.69 -24.55 -12.58
CA GLU A 247 0.88 -23.17 -12.13
C GLU A 247 2.09 -23.03 -11.19
N ILE A 248 2.28 -24.01 -10.30
CA ILE A 248 3.45 -24.05 -9.40
C ILE A 248 4.74 -24.22 -10.22
N VAL A 249 4.79 -25.16 -11.16
CA VAL A 249 5.96 -25.36 -12.04
C VAL A 249 6.27 -24.09 -12.82
N THR A 250 5.23 -23.45 -13.37
CA THR A 250 5.36 -22.19 -14.10
C THR A 250 5.87 -21.05 -13.20
N ALA A 251 5.40 -20.96 -11.96
CA ALA A 251 5.85 -19.94 -11.01
C ALA A 251 7.33 -20.07 -10.64
N PHE A 252 7.87 -21.29 -10.56
CA PHE A 252 9.31 -21.51 -10.38
C PHE A 252 10.13 -21.27 -11.64
N GLY A 253 9.51 -21.33 -12.82
CA GLY A 253 10.20 -21.14 -14.11
C GLY A 253 11.28 -22.20 -14.38
N LEU A 254 11.13 -23.38 -13.79
CA LEU A 254 12.05 -24.52 -13.95
C LEU A 254 11.37 -25.65 -14.72
N GLU A 255 12.17 -26.45 -15.43
CA GLU A 255 11.73 -27.74 -15.97
C GLU A 255 11.19 -28.63 -14.84
N LEU A 256 10.12 -29.37 -15.09
CA LEU A 256 9.43 -30.17 -14.06
C LEU A 256 10.41 -31.11 -13.33
N SER A 257 11.23 -31.86 -14.05
CA SER A 257 12.20 -32.80 -13.47
C SER A 257 13.29 -32.12 -12.62
N VAL A 258 13.62 -30.87 -12.95
CA VAL A 258 14.55 -30.05 -12.17
C VAL A 258 13.88 -29.60 -10.88
N LEU A 259 12.62 -29.18 -10.95
CA LEU A 259 11.85 -28.75 -9.78
C LEU A 259 11.59 -29.90 -8.80
N GLU A 260 11.24 -31.09 -9.30
CA GLU A 260 11.09 -32.32 -8.51
C GLU A 260 12.38 -32.64 -7.75
N SER A 261 13.50 -32.64 -8.47
CA SER A 261 14.83 -32.89 -7.88
C SER A 261 15.19 -31.80 -6.87
N TYR A 262 14.85 -30.55 -7.15
CA TYR A 262 15.09 -29.42 -6.26
C TYR A 262 14.34 -29.57 -4.94
N PHE A 263 13.04 -29.88 -4.97
CA PHE A 263 12.24 -30.08 -3.76
C PHE A 263 12.72 -31.28 -2.96
N MET A 264 12.95 -32.41 -3.62
CA MET A 264 13.45 -33.62 -2.97
C MET A 264 14.82 -33.38 -2.30
N TYR A 265 15.76 -32.76 -3.02
CA TYR A 265 17.10 -32.45 -2.49
C TYR A 265 17.05 -31.42 -1.38
N SER A 266 16.33 -30.31 -1.58
CA SER A 266 16.31 -29.20 -0.62
C SER A 266 15.58 -29.58 0.66
N ALA A 267 14.43 -30.25 0.55
CA ALA A 267 13.74 -30.77 1.72
C ALA A 267 14.65 -31.76 2.46
N SER A 268 15.34 -32.66 1.75
CA SER A 268 16.32 -33.60 2.33
C SER A 268 17.53 -32.92 2.98
N ALA A 269 18.05 -31.85 2.40
CA ALA A 269 19.25 -31.16 2.88
C ALA A 269 18.95 -30.31 4.12
N ILE A 270 17.82 -29.58 4.11
CA ILE A 270 17.35 -28.79 5.26
C ILE A 270 17.05 -29.70 6.45
N THR A 271 16.53 -30.89 6.16
CA THR A 271 16.15 -31.84 7.17
C THR A 271 17.34 -32.62 7.76
N ASN A 272 18.20 -33.22 6.93
CA ASN A 272 19.21 -34.21 7.36
C ASN A 272 20.60 -33.64 7.72
N SER A 273 20.74 -32.46 8.33
CA SER A 273 22.05 -31.77 8.36
C SER A 273 23.17 -32.37 9.27
N GLU A 274 23.66 -33.57 8.96
CA GLU A 274 25.09 -33.89 9.04
C GLU A 274 25.88 -33.15 7.92
N TYR A 275 25.19 -32.46 6.99
CA TYR A 275 25.74 -31.94 5.74
C TYR A 275 25.93 -30.41 5.59
N SER A 276 25.66 -29.54 6.58
CA SER A 276 25.78 -28.08 6.36
C SER A 276 26.90 -27.41 7.15
N ASN A 277 28.15 -27.69 6.79
CA ASN A 277 29.29 -26.80 7.09
C ASN A 277 29.43 -25.65 6.08
N THR A 278 28.45 -25.49 5.18
CA THR A 278 28.36 -24.34 4.28
C THR A 278 27.43 -23.30 4.91
N VAL A 279 27.98 -22.09 5.10
CA VAL A 279 27.32 -20.86 5.57
C VAL A 279 25.82 -20.86 5.22
N PRO A 280 24.91 -20.46 6.13
CA PRO A 280 23.49 -20.38 5.80
C PRO A 280 23.30 -19.40 4.64
N LEU A 281 23.10 -19.94 3.44
CA LEU A 281 22.77 -19.16 2.26
C LEU A 281 21.47 -18.43 2.59
N LYS A 282 21.48 -17.10 2.60
CA LYS A 282 20.24 -16.34 2.82
C LYS A 282 19.27 -16.72 1.71
N CYS A 283 18.00 -16.93 2.04
CA CYS A 283 16.96 -17.21 1.07
C CYS A 283 16.13 -15.95 0.82
N PHE A 284 15.70 -15.74 -0.42
CA PHE A 284 14.87 -14.61 -0.83
C PHE A 284 13.75 -15.07 -1.75
N ILE A 285 12.53 -14.57 -1.56
CA ILE A 285 11.45 -14.66 -2.56
C ILE A 285 11.29 -13.28 -3.19
N GLY A 286 11.66 -13.14 -4.47
CA GLY A 286 11.87 -11.84 -5.09
C GLY A 286 12.88 -11.00 -4.28
N ASN A 287 12.44 -9.86 -3.74
CA ASN A 287 13.28 -8.97 -2.92
C ASN A 287 13.08 -9.14 -1.40
N ARG A 288 12.31 -10.14 -0.95
CA ARG A 288 11.98 -10.36 0.47
C ARG A 288 12.90 -11.43 1.04
N GLU A 289 13.64 -11.13 2.11
CA GLU A 289 14.39 -12.17 2.84
C GLU A 289 13.37 -13.14 3.44
N CYS A 290 13.56 -14.43 3.19
CA CYS A 290 12.71 -15.50 3.71
C CYS A 290 13.56 -16.56 4.42
N LEU A 291 12.93 -17.28 5.34
CA LEU A 291 13.48 -18.46 6.00
C LEU A 291 12.85 -19.69 5.37
N MET A 292 13.68 -20.63 4.94
CA MET A 292 13.22 -21.88 4.36
C MET A 292 13.26 -22.98 5.43
N SER A 293 12.11 -23.57 5.73
CA SER A 293 12.03 -24.85 6.44
C SER A 293 11.58 -25.94 5.47
N GLY A 294 11.79 -27.19 5.84
CA GLY A 294 11.32 -28.30 5.03
C GLY A 294 11.04 -29.51 5.88
N SER A 295 10.08 -30.33 5.48
CA SER A 295 9.70 -31.58 6.14
C SER A 295 9.62 -32.71 5.11
N MET A 296 9.75 -33.93 5.61
CA MET A 296 9.66 -35.13 4.79
C MET A 296 8.85 -36.20 5.51
N ALA A 297 7.80 -36.68 4.85
CA ALA A 297 6.94 -37.77 5.31
C ALA A 297 6.64 -38.72 4.15
N ASP A 298 7.15 -39.95 4.23
CA ASP A 298 7.03 -41.00 3.21
C ASP A 298 7.40 -40.52 1.78
N ASN A 299 6.41 -40.07 1.01
CA ASN A 299 6.54 -39.58 -0.37
C ASN A 299 6.32 -38.07 -0.52
N ALA A 300 6.06 -37.35 0.57
CA ALA A 300 5.81 -35.92 0.59
C ALA A 300 7.09 -35.16 1.00
N TYR A 301 7.53 -34.24 0.15
CA TYR A 301 8.67 -33.36 0.33
C TYR A 301 8.15 -31.92 0.36
N THR A 302 8.09 -31.33 1.55
CA THR A 302 7.52 -30.00 1.74
C THR A 302 8.63 -28.99 1.98
N LEU A 303 8.53 -27.83 1.31
CA LEU A 303 9.31 -26.64 1.61
C LEU A 303 8.37 -25.52 2.02
N ASP A 304 8.66 -24.90 3.16
CA ASP A 304 7.95 -23.73 3.66
C ASP A 304 8.82 -22.49 3.49
N PHE A 305 8.31 -21.52 2.73
CA PHE A 305 8.95 -20.23 2.56
C PHE A 305 8.30 -19.22 3.50
N ASN A 306 8.98 -18.95 4.62
CA ASN A 306 8.52 -18.08 5.69
C ASN A 306 9.03 -16.66 5.45
N TYR A 307 8.15 -15.68 5.29
CA TYR A 307 8.55 -14.28 5.09
C TYR A 307 7.63 -13.32 5.83
N VAL A 308 8.14 -12.13 6.13
CA VAL A 308 7.33 -11.08 6.77
C VAL A 308 6.78 -10.14 5.71
N ASP A 309 5.48 -9.90 5.76
CA ASP A 309 4.79 -8.93 4.91
C ASP A 309 3.80 -8.13 5.74
N SER A 310 3.86 -6.80 5.63
CA SER A 310 2.97 -5.89 6.38
C SER A 310 2.92 -6.16 7.90
N GLY A 311 4.05 -6.56 8.49
CA GLY A 311 4.17 -6.86 9.92
C GLY A 311 3.62 -8.21 10.37
N LYS A 312 3.15 -9.04 9.43
CA LYS A 312 2.67 -10.41 9.69
C LYS A 312 3.63 -11.44 9.10
N LEU A 313 3.75 -12.59 9.76
CA LEU A 313 4.42 -13.74 9.19
C LEU A 313 3.47 -14.40 8.18
N LYS A 314 3.96 -14.62 6.97
CA LYS A 314 3.29 -15.37 5.91
C LYS A 314 4.15 -16.59 5.55
N ILE A 315 3.49 -17.68 5.25
CA ILE A 315 4.13 -18.93 4.84
C ILE A 315 3.49 -19.37 3.53
N ILE A 316 4.34 -19.70 2.55
CA ILE A 316 3.94 -20.44 1.35
C ILE A 316 4.56 -21.83 1.50
N SER A 317 3.72 -22.82 1.75
CA SER A 317 4.08 -24.22 1.87
C SER A 317 3.83 -24.91 0.54
N ILE A 318 4.88 -25.47 -0.06
CA ILE A 318 4.77 -26.24 -1.30
C ILE A 318 5.20 -27.67 -1.03
N THR A 319 4.33 -28.62 -1.36
CA THR A 319 4.57 -30.05 -1.16
C THR A 319 4.69 -30.73 -2.51
N TYR A 320 5.83 -31.39 -2.75
CA TYR A 320 6.01 -32.32 -3.85
C TYR A 320 5.69 -33.74 -3.38
N ASN A 321 4.79 -34.43 -4.07
CA ASN A 321 4.50 -35.84 -3.81
C ASN A 321 5.17 -36.72 -4.88
N SER A 322 6.19 -37.49 -4.49
CA SER A 322 6.97 -38.33 -5.39
C SER A 322 6.21 -39.56 -5.92
N SER A 323 5.11 -39.95 -5.29
CA SER A 323 4.27 -41.06 -5.79
C SER A 323 3.30 -40.63 -6.87
N THR A 324 2.78 -39.40 -6.79
CA THR A 324 1.81 -38.87 -7.77
C THR A 324 2.43 -37.91 -8.76
N THR A 325 3.70 -37.54 -8.57
CA THR A 325 4.44 -36.52 -9.34
C THR A 325 3.67 -35.19 -9.44
N GLN A 326 3.07 -34.77 -8.33
CA GLN A 326 2.27 -33.54 -8.26
C GLN A 326 2.77 -32.61 -7.16
N PHE A 327 2.61 -31.31 -7.42
CA PHE A 327 2.81 -30.25 -6.43
C PHE A 327 1.47 -29.75 -5.90
N SER A 328 1.45 -29.42 -4.60
CA SER A 328 0.37 -28.67 -3.97
C SER A 328 0.93 -27.45 -3.23
N CYS A 329 0.09 -26.43 -3.08
CA CYS A 329 0.43 -25.18 -2.38
C CYS A 329 -0.56 -24.93 -1.24
N LYS A 330 -0.07 -24.43 -0.12
CA LYS A 330 -0.87 -23.99 1.02
C LYS A 330 -0.28 -22.70 1.59
N LEU A 331 -1.12 -21.72 1.82
CA LEU A 331 -0.76 -20.42 2.35
C LEU A 331 -1.23 -20.32 3.80
N SER A 332 -0.42 -19.67 4.63
CA SER A 332 -0.82 -19.31 5.98
C SER A 332 -0.35 -17.90 6.35
N GLU A 333 -1.10 -17.24 7.24
CA GLU A 333 -0.79 -15.91 7.75
C GLU A 333 -1.02 -15.84 9.27
N SER A 334 -0.05 -15.27 9.99
CA SER A 334 -0.14 -15.11 11.44
C SER A 334 -1.28 -14.18 11.84
N GLY A 335 -2.08 -14.60 12.84
CA GLY A 335 -3.17 -13.79 13.40
C GLY A 335 -4.55 -13.98 12.76
N GLY A 336 -4.74 -15.00 11.92
CA GLY A 336 -6.00 -15.30 11.22
C GLY A 336 -7.04 -16.12 12.02
N GLY A 337 -6.65 -16.81 13.10
CA GLY A 337 -7.55 -17.64 13.91
C GLY A 337 -6.87 -18.26 15.14
N ALA A 338 -7.67 -18.73 16.12
CA ALA A 338 -7.19 -19.31 17.37
C ALA A 338 -6.66 -20.76 17.24
N ASP A 339 -7.00 -21.45 16.16
CA ASP A 339 -6.76 -22.89 15.98
C ASP A 339 -5.53 -23.25 15.12
N ASP A 340 -4.80 -22.25 14.61
CA ASP A 340 -3.69 -22.46 13.66
C ASP A 340 -2.28 -22.41 14.28
N THR A 341 -2.18 -21.99 15.55
CA THR A 341 -0.89 -21.75 16.22
C THR A 341 -0.65 -22.73 17.36
N TYR A 342 0.42 -23.51 17.25
CA TYR A 342 0.95 -24.28 18.36
C TYR A 342 1.97 -23.45 19.14
N TYR A 343 1.79 -23.34 20.46
CA TYR A 343 2.75 -22.67 21.32
C TYR A 343 3.81 -23.66 21.81
N LEU A 344 5.03 -23.47 21.33
CA LEU A 344 6.21 -24.21 21.74
C LEU A 344 6.55 -23.94 23.22
N PRO A 345 7.14 -24.92 23.93
CA PRO A 345 7.58 -24.73 25.31
C PRO A 345 8.55 -23.54 25.44
N THR A 346 8.25 -22.60 26.34
CA THR A 346 9.08 -21.41 26.56
C THR A 346 10.48 -21.73 27.10
N GLY A 347 10.65 -22.90 27.71
CA GLY A 347 11.95 -23.41 28.17
C GLY A 347 13.01 -23.49 27.06
N LEU A 348 12.58 -23.69 25.81
CA LEU A 348 13.47 -23.70 24.64
C LEU A 348 14.14 -22.34 24.38
N VAL A 349 13.52 -21.26 24.86
CA VAL A 349 14.06 -19.91 24.80
C VAL A 349 14.81 -19.59 26.10
N THR A 350 14.22 -19.89 27.26
CA THR A 350 14.75 -19.37 28.54
C THR A 350 15.85 -20.21 29.17
N ASN A 351 15.92 -21.51 28.85
CA ASN A 351 16.74 -22.47 29.60
C ASN A 351 17.85 -23.12 28.78
N LEU A 352 17.93 -22.83 27.48
CA LEU A 352 18.90 -23.42 26.58
C LEU A 352 19.93 -22.40 26.13
N ASP A 353 21.15 -22.89 25.90
CA ASP A 353 22.28 -22.14 25.34
C ASP A 353 23.14 -23.01 24.43
N ALA A 354 23.98 -22.36 23.62
CA ALA A 354 24.91 -23.07 22.75
C ALA A 354 25.78 -24.04 23.58
N GLY A 355 25.84 -25.30 23.15
CA GLY A 355 26.50 -26.38 23.90
C GLY A 355 25.62 -27.08 24.95
N ALA A 356 24.31 -26.81 25.03
CA ALA A 356 23.39 -27.57 25.86
C ALA A 356 23.40 -29.07 25.52
N THR A 357 23.28 -29.89 26.56
CA THR A 357 23.24 -31.37 26.48
C THR A 357 21.87 -31.89 26.07
N ASP A 358 21.81 -33.14 25.61
CA ASP A 358 20.56 -33.86 25.31
C ASP A 358 19.56 -33.77 26.47
N GLU A 359 20.01 -34.00 27.71
CA GLU A 359 19.15 -33.95 28.90
C GLU A 359 18.54 -32.57 29.13
N GLU A 360 19.30 -31.50 28.90
CA GLU A 360 18.84 -30.12 29.03
C GLU A 360 17.83 -29.78 27.94
N ILE A 361 18.08 -30.21 26.70
CA ILE A 361 17.17 -30.03 25.56
C ILE A 361 15.85 -30.77 25.84
N VAL A 362 15.90 -32.05 26.19
CA VAL A 362 14.71 -32.86 26.50
C VAL A 362 13.91 -32.24 27.65
N ARG A 363 14.59 -31.76 28.70
CA ARG A 363 13.94 -31.08 29.82
C ARG A 363 13.27 -29.77 29.38
N ALA A 364 13.91 -28.99 28.50
CA ALA A 364 13.34 -27.75 27.97
C ALA A 364 12.10 -27.98 27.09
N PHE A 365 12.02 -29.13 26.40
CA PHE A 365 10.81 -29.58 25.71
C PHE A 365 9.70 -30.03 26.68
N GLY A 366 10.03 -30.42 27.91
CA GLY A 366 9.09 -31.03 28.85
C GLY A 366 9.03 -32.56 28.75
N GLY A 367 10.06 -33.19 28.17
CA GLY A 367 10.20 -34.63 28.05
C GLY A 367 10.11 -35.15 26.61
N VAL A 368 10.52 -36.40 26.42
CA VAL A 368 10.54 -37.09 25.11
C VAL A 368 9.14 -37.19 24.51
N GLU A 369 8.11 -37.43 25.33
CA GLU A 369 6.72 -37.48 24.88
C GLU A 369 6.31 -36.18 24.17
N LYS A 370 6.78 -35.02 24.65
CA LYS A 370 6.45 -33.73 24.06
C LYS A 370 7.18 -33.50 22.74
N ILE A 371 8.42 -33.98 22.62
CA ILE A 371 9.15 -34.01 21.33
C ILE A 371 8.37 -34.83 20.30
N GLN A 372 7.91 -36.02 20.70
CA GLN A 372 7.13 -36.92 19.83
C GLN A 372 5.79 -36.32 19.40
N GLU A 373 5.09 -35.64 20.32
CA GLU A 373 3.84 -34.94 20.05
C GLU A 373 4.05 -33.85 18.98
N ILE A 374 5.07 -33.00 19.15
CA ILE A 374 5.40 -31.92 18.19
C ILE A 374 5.75 -32.50 16.81
N ILE A 375 6.55 -33.58 16.76
CA ILE A 375 6.84 -34.29 15.50
C ILE A 375 5.55 -34.76 14.82
N GLY A 376 4.60 -35.28 15.59
CA GLY A 376 3.29 -35.69 15.10
C GLY A 376 2.49 -34.53 14.51
N PHE A 377 2.46 -33.37 15.17
CA PHE A 377 1.77 -32.19 14.66
C PHE A 377 2.35 -31.68 13.34
N ILE A 378 3.67 -31.71 13.19
CA ILE A 378 4.33 -31.30 11.95
C ILE A 378 4.03 -32.29 10.82
N THR A 379 4.22 -33.58 11.09
CA THR A 379 4.02 -34.66 10.10
C THR A 379 2.57 -34.70 9.60
N ASN A 380 1.60 -34.42 10.48
CA ASN A 380 0.17 -34.43 10.15
C ASN A 380 -0.37 -33.06 9.72
N GLU A 381 0.48 -32.04 9.53
CA GLU A 381 0.10 -30.66 9.20
C GLU A 381 -1.00 -30.08 10.12
N THR A 382 -0.98 -30.44 11.40
CA THR A 382 -2.05 -30.09 12.37
C THR A 382 -2.07 -28.59 12.67
N TYR A 383 -0.90 -27.96 12.73
CA TYR A 383 -0.76 -26.52 12.95
C TYR A 383 0.08 -25.90 11.84
N SER A 384 -0.34 -24.73 11.39
CA SER A 384 0.34 -23.96 10.36
C SER A 384 1.35 -22.96 10.93
N HIS A 385 1.29 -22.66 12.23
CA HIS A 385 2.17 -21.72 12.89
C HIS A 385 2.72 -22.27 14.20
N TYR A 386 4.00 -22.00 14.47
CA TYR A 386 4.66 -22.34 15.72
C TYR A 386 5.22 -21.07 16.35
N ALA A 387 4.90 -20.85 17.61
CA ALA A 387 5.30 -19.63 18.32
C ALA A 387 5.65 -19.91 19.77
N PHE A 388 6.38 -18.98 20.39
CA PHE A 388 6.55 -18.92 21.83
C PHE A 388 5.61 -17.85 22.39
N ASN A 389 4.79 -18.23 23.36
CA ASN A 389 3.98 -17.30 24.14
C ASN A 389 4.72 -16.96 25.42
N SER A 390 5.48 -15.86 25.40
CA SER A 390 6.20 -15.36 26.58
C SER A 390 5.56 -14.05 27.04
N THR A 391 5.54 -13.83 28.35
CA THR A 391 5.09 -12.57 28.96
C THR A 391 5.87 -11.34 28.48
N LEU A 392 7.06 -11.53 27.90
CA LEU A 392 7.92 -10.45 27.41
C LEU A 392 7.81 -10.20 25.91
N PHE A 393 7.44 -11.21 25.11
CA PHE A 393 7.33 -11.12 23.65
C PHE A 393 6.68 -12.37 23.05
N ASN A 394 6.01 -12.21 21.90
CA ASN A 394 5.65 -13.31 21.02
C ASN A 394 6.75 -13.49 19.96
N MET A 395 7.26 -14.71 19.84
CA MET A 395 8.28 -15.06 18.84
C MET A 395 7.78 -16.19 17.98
N THR A 396 7.89 -16.06 16.67
CA THR A 396 7.61 -17.15 15.73
C THR A 396 8.84 -18.03 15.55
N ALA A 397 8.62 -19.32 15.36
CA ALA A 397 9.67 -20.30 15.10
C ALA A 397 9.34 -21.08 13.82
N SER A 398 10.37 -21.34 13.01
CA SER A 398 10.30 -22.33 11.94
C SER A 398 10.58 -23.70 12.55
N VAL A 399 9.72 -24.67 12.28
CA VAL A 399 9.80 -26.01 12.87
C VAL A 399 9.73 -27.04 11.76
N SER A 400 10.61 -28.04 11.80
CA SER A 400 10.59 -29.16 10.85
C SER A 400 10.77 -30.50 11.53
N ALA A 401 10.15 -31.52 10.92
CA ALA A 401 10.31 -32.92 11.29
C ALA A 401 10.76 -33.73 10.07
N ILE A 402 11.65 -34.69 10.28
CA ILE A 402 12.28 -35.44 9.20
C ILE A 402 12.24 -36.93 9.44
N LEU A 403 11.74 -37.65 8.43
CA LEU A 403 11.43 -39.08 8.46
C LEU A 403 10.60 -39.47 9.68
N GLN A 404 9.85 -38.53 10.26
CA GLN A 404 9.15 -38.69 11.53
C GLN A 404 10.07 -39.05 12.71
N LEU A 405 11.37 -38.74 12.64
CA LEU A 405 12.40 -39.17 13.59
C LEU A 405 13.21 -38.04 14.21
N ASN A 406 13.42 -36.90 13.55
CA ASN A 406 14.15 -35.79 14.19
C ASN A 406 13.38 -34.48 14.07
N LEU A 407 13.50 -33.66 15.11
CA LEU A 407 12.85 -32.36 15.26
C LEU A 407 13.91 -31.26 15.18
N ARG A 408 13.64 -30.23 14.38
CA ARG A 408 14.45 -29.02 14.30
C ARG A 408 13.60 -27.78 14.49
N ILE A 409 14.07 -26.87 15.33
CA ILE A 409 13.42 -25.59 15.60
C ILE A 409 14.41 -24.47 15.34
N TYR A 410 14.00 -23.47 14.56
CA TYR A 410 14.79 -22.29 14.24
C TYR A 410 14.02 -21.01 14.60
N PHE A 411 14.66 -20.08 15.31
CA PHE A 411 14.06 -18.79 15.64
C PHE A 411 15.11 -17.71 15.93
N TYR A 412 14.69 -16.43 15.91
CA TYR A 412 15.54 -15.33 16.35
C TYR A 412 15.34 -15.04 17.84
N HIS A 413 16.33 -15.36 18.66
CA HIS A 413 16.30 -15.10 20.10
C HIS A 413 16.51 -13.61 20.38
N ILE A 414 15.43 -12.89 20.68
CA ILE A 414 15.45 -11.42 20.81
C ILE A 414 16.39 -10.93 21.92
N GLN A 415 16.35 -11.56 23.11
CA GLN A 415 17.21 -11.11 24.23
C GLN A 415 18.70 -11.30 23.95
N LYS A 416 19.10 -12.44 23.38
CA LYS A 416 20.49 -12.75 23.03
C LYS A 416 20.92 -12.15 21.68
N LYS A 417 19.97 -11.70 20.86
CA LYS A 417 20.17 -11.17 19.49
C LYS A 417 20.85 -12.16 18.54
N VAL A 418 20.54 -13.44 18.71
CA VAL A 418 21.10 -14.55 17.92
C VAL A 418 20.01 -15.26 17.12
N LYS A 419 20.39 -15.84 15.98
CA LYS A 419 19.59 -16.83 15.27
C LYS A 419 19.90 -18.19 15.90
N ARG A 420 18.92 -18.82 16.54
CA ARG A 420 19.08 -20.09 17.26
C ARG A 420 18.51 -21.25 16.47
N THR A 421 19.24 -22.35 16.40
CA THR A 421 18.79 -23.66 15.93
C THR A 421 18.83 -24.66 17.08
N ILE A 422 17.76 -25.40 17.27
CA ILE A 422 17.68 -26.54 18.19
C ILE A 422 17.39 -27.78 17.35
N PHE A 423 18.15 -28.85 17.57
CA PHE A 423 17.92 -30.16 16.98
C PHE A 423 17.82 -31.22 18.07
N ILE A 424 16.95 -32.20 17.89
CA ILE A 424 16.82 -33.35 18.78
C ILE A 424 16.19 -34.54 18.03
N GLN A 425 16.62 -35.76 18.33
CA GLN A 425 15.97 -36.97 17.81
C GLN A 425 14.68 -37.27 18.60
N ARG A 426 13.79 -38.07 18.01
CA ARG A 426 12.47 -38.44 18.53
C ARG A 426 12.54 -39.19 19.86
N ASP A 427 13.65 -39.88 20.11
CA ASP A 427 13.92 -40.57 21.37
C ASP A 427 14.58 -39.67 22.43
N GLY A 428 14.88 -38.42 22.09
CA GLY A 428 15.49 -37.44 22.98
C GLY A 428 17.01 -37.46 23.01
N THR A 429 17.67 -38.06 22.01
CA THR A 429 19.14 -38.14 21.95
C THR A 429 19.73 -37.35 20.79
N GLY A 430 21.06 -37.16 20.79
CA GLY A 430 21.81 -36.58 19.68
C GLY A 430 21.43 -35.13 19.38
N GLY A 431 21.01 -34.39 20.42
CA GLY A 431 20.55 -33.03 20.32
C GLY A 431 21.69 -32.03 20.32
N PHE A 432 21.40 -30.85 19.77
CA PHE A 432 22.30 -29.71 19.89
C PHE A 432 21.54 -28.38 19.85
N VAL A 433 22.18 -27.35 20.38
CA VAL A 433 21.75 -25.95 20.28
C VAL A 433 22.88 -25.17 19.65
N GLN A 434 22.57 -24.44 18.57
CA GLN A 434 23.51 -23.62 17.82
C GLN A 434 23.03 -22.16 17.81
N ASP A 435 23.91 -21.22 18.15
CA ASP A 435 23.61 -19.79 18.15
C ASP A 435 24.47 -19.02 17.15
N ILE A 436 23.84 -18.39 16.16
CA ILE A 436 24.48 -17.52 15.17
C ILE A 436 24.26 -16.04 15.51
N TYR A 437 25.34 -15.34 15.83
CA TYR A 437 25.36 -13.91 16.12
C TYR A 437 25.37 -13.12 14.82
N THR A 438 24.27 -12.45 14.53
CA THR A 438 24.08 -11.68 13.28
C THR A 438 25.11 -10.56 13.06
N SER A 439 25.71 -10.04 14.13
CA SER A 439 26.77 -9.02 14.09
C SER A 439 28.18 -9.60 14.32
N GLY A 440 28.31 -10.92 14.33
CA GLY A 440 29.48 -11.65 14.82
C GLY A 440 29.50 -11.79 16.35
N TYR A 441 30.19 -12.83 16.82
CA TYR A 441 30.43 -13.07 18.24
C TYR A 441 31.49 -12.08 18.73
N ALA A 442 31.09 -11.20 19.64
CA ALA A 442 31.96 -10.14 20.12
C ALA A 442 32.89 -10.67 21.23
N LEU A 443 34.19 -10.64 20.99
CA LEU A 443 35.19 -10.86 22.03
C LEU A 443 35.26 -9.64 22.95
N ARG A 444 35.69 -9.86 24.19
CA ARG A 444 35.91 -8.76 25.13
C ARG A 444 37.04 -7.84 24.62
N PRO A 445 36.93 -6.51 24.77
CA PRO A 445 37.96 -5.58 24.31
C PRO A 445 39.35 -5.86 24.88
N GLU A 446 39.44 -6.45 26.07
CA GLU A 446 40.68 -6.82 26.74
C GLU A 446 41.50 -7.84 25.93
N VAL A 447 40.88 -8.66 25.07
CA VAL A 447 41.60 -9.57 24.15
C VAL A 447 42.53 -8.79 23.22
N TYR A 448 42.16 -7.57 22.83
CA TYR A 448 42.98 -6.68 22.01
C TYR A 448 44.24 -6.18 22.74
N LEU A 449 44.20 -6.14 24.08
CA LEU A 449 45.28 -5.60 24.92
C LEU A 449 46.29 -6.67 25.37
N LEU A 450 46.05 -7.94 25.02
CA LEU A 450 46.92 -9.03 25.42
C LEU A 450 48.30 -8.94 24.74
N THR A 451 49.33 -9.21 25.54
CA THR A 451 50.73 -9.24 25.12
C THR A 451 51.37 -10.53 25.61
N SER A 452 52.55 -10.89 25.09
CA SER A 452 53.30 -12.06 25.59
C SER A 452 53.74 -11.94 27.06
N SER A 453 53.66 -10.73 27.64
CA SER A 453 53.89 -10.47 29.06
C SER A 453 52.62 -10.43 29.92
N SER A 454 51.43 -10.61 29.33
CA SER A 454 50.17 -10.59 30.08
C SER A 454 50.12 -11.72 31.10
N GLU A 455 49.67 -11.41 32.32
CA GLU A 455 49.59 -12.41 33.38
C GLU A 455 48.39 -13.34 33.16
N SER A 456 48.47 -14.55 33.70
CA SER A 456 47.38 -15.55 33.61
C SER A 456 46.02 -14.99 34.05
N ALA A 457 46.00 -14.12 35.06
CA ALA A 457 44.76 -13.51 35.56
C ALA A 457 44.14 -12.52 34.55
N ASP A 458 44.97 -11.75 33.86
CA ASP A 458 44.54 -10.81 32.82
C ASP A 458 43.99 -11.56 31.61
N ILE A 459 44.69 -12.62 31.17
CA ILE A 459 44.25 -13.46 30.06
C ILE A 459 42.92 -14.15 30.41
N SER A 460 42.83 -14.71 31.62
CA SER A 460 41.59 -15.30 32.13
C SER A 460 40.43 -14.29 32.09
N THR A 461 40.66 -13.05 32.55
CA THR A 461 39.66 -11.99 32.52
C THR A 461 39.23 -11.63 31.08
N ALA A 462 40.20 -11.57 30.16
CA ALA A 462 39.98 -11.22 28.77
C ALA A 462 39.15 -12.26 28.01
N VAL A 463 39.34 -13.56 28.29
CA VAL A 463 38.57 -14.63 27.65
C VAL A 463 37.34 -15.07 28.44
N GLY A 464 37.17 -14.61 29.68
CA GLY A 464 36.06 -15.04 30.56
C GLY A 464 36.33 -16.38 31.28
N GLY A 465 37.59 -16.69 31.54
CA GLY A 465 38.03 -17.93 32.17
C GLY A 465 37.91 -19.14 31.25
N GLU A 466 37.93 -20.35 31.83
CA GLU A 466 37.78 -21.60 31.08
C GLU A 466 36.42 -21.64 30.36
N SER A 467 35.35 -21.24 31.07
CA SER A 467 34.00 -21.21 30.51
C SER A 467 33.90 -20.26 29.32
N GLY A 468 34.42 -19.03 29.43
CA GLY A 468 34.39 -18.08 28.32
C GLY A 468 35.27 -18.52 27.14
N LEU A 469 36.42 -19.17 27.38
CA LEU A 469 37.22 -19.74 26.30
C LEU A 469 36.48 -20.87 25.56
N LYS A 470 35.77 -21.73 26.30
CA LYS A 470 34.88 -22.75 25.72
C LYS A 470 33.71 -22.13 24.95
N GLU A 471 33.11 -21.05 25.43
CA GLU A 471 32.07 -20.31 24.70
C GLU A 471 32.59 -19.72 23.39
N ILE A 472 33.81 -19.18 23.37
CA ILE A 472 34.45 -18.67 22.15
C ILE A 472 34.64 -19.81 21.14
N ILE A 473 35.15 -20.96 21.58
CA ILE A 473 35.31 -22.15 20.73
C ILE A 473 33.97 -22.67 20.25
N GLN A 474 32.95 -22.72 21.11
CA GLN A 474 31.61 -23.11 20.71
C GLN A 474 31.04 -22.14 19.67
N ALA A 475 31.24 -20.83 19.82
CA ALA A 475 30.84 -19.86 18.81
C ALA A 475 31.55 -20.11 17.47
N ILE A 476 32.83 -20.48 17.47
CA ILE A 476 33.57 -20.88 16.26
C ILE A 476 32.96 -22.15 15.64
N LYS A 477 32.68 -23.19 16.44
CA LYS A 477 32.04 -24.44 15.99
C LYS A 477 30.67 -24.19 15.38
N ASP A 478 29.91 -23.28 15.97
CA ASP A 478 28.62 -22.85 15.47
C ASP A 478 28.74 -22.09 14.14
N GLY A 479 29.94 -21.65 13.73
CA GLY A 479 30.19 -20.94 12.47
C GLY A 479 30.15 -19.41 12.60
N ASN A 480 30.31 -18.88 13.81
CA ASN A 480 30.32 -17.43 14.03
C ASN A 480 31.63 -16.78 13.59
N ARG A 481 31.51 -15.61 12.98
CA ARG A 481 32.62 -14.67 12.85
C ARG A 481 32.96 -14.07 14.21
N LEU A 482 34.23 -14.12 14.60
CA LEU A 482 34.71 -13.44 15.80
C LEU A 482 35.00 -11.97 15.50
N VAL A 483 34.62 -11.09 16.41
CA VAL A 483 34.78 -9.64 16.24
C VAL A 483 35.31 -9.02 17.51
N ILE A 484 36.35 -8.19 17.41
CA ILE A 484 36.72 -7.25 18.48
C ILE A 484 36.11 -5.91 18.14
N ARG A 485 35.33 -5.36 19.08
CA ARG A 485 34.78 -4.01 18.97
C ARG A 485 35.76 -3.05 19.63
N GLY A 486 36.44 -2.25 18.82
CA GLY A 486 37.54 -1.38 19.27
C GLY A 486 37.12 -0.40 20.36
N LYS A 487 38.06 -0.14 21.28
CA LYS A 487 37.99 0.95 22.25
C LYS A 487 38.02 2.29 21.51
N ASN A 488 37.30 3.30 22.03
CA ASN A 488 37.39 4.69 21.59
C ASN A 488 38.84 5.18 21.67
N ASP A 489 39.57 5.18 20.56
CA ASP A 489 40.75 6.04 20.45
C ASP A 489 40.26 7.43 20.05
N SER A 490 40.29 8.33 21.02
CA SER A 490 39.91 9.75 20.91
C SER A 490 40.71 10.53 19.85
N SER A 491 41.67 9.89 19.19
CA SER A 491 42.57 10.50 18.21
C SER A 491 42.14 10.34 16.75
N ALA A 492 41.25 9.38 16.43
CA ALA A 492 40.94 9.02 15.03
C ALA A 492 39.43 8.91 14.70
N GLY A 493 38.53 9.09 15.66
CA GLY A 493 37.08 9.27 15.42
C GLY A 493 36.31 8.08 14.84
N ASN A 494 36.98 6.97 14.46
CA ASN A 494 36.34 5.84 13.79
C ASN A 494 36.43 4.56 14.65
N GLN A 495 35.27 4.08 15.10
CA GLN A 495 35.13 2.72 15.65
C GLN A 495 35.28 1.72 14.51
N THR A 496 36.44 1.06 14.38
CA THR A 496 36.58 -0.07 13.45
C THR A 496 36.34 -1.37 14.21
N ASN A 497 35.25 -2.05 13.87
CA ASN A 497 35.08 -3.45 14.24
C ASN A 497 36.15 -4.24 13.48
N GLN A 498 36.96 -5.01 14.20
CA GLN A 498 37.96 -5.87 13.59
C GLN A 498 37.47 -7.31 13.60
N ASP A 499 37.35 -7.88 12.40
CA ASP A 499 37.04 -9.28 12.22
C ASP A 499 38.31 -10.11 12.51
N LEU A 500 38.13 -11.19 13.27
CA LEU A 500 39.18 -12.14 13.57
C LEU A 500 38.87 -13.47 12.90
N MET A 501 39.92 -14.07 12.35
CA MET A 501 39.90 -15.43 11.83
C MET A 501 40.42 -16.39 12.88
N CYS A 502 39.69 -17.47 13.14
CA CYS A 502 40.22 -18.60 13.89
C CYS A 502 41.10 -19.45 12.96
N ASN A 503 42.36 -19.62 13.30
CA ASN A 503 43.30 -20.47 12.55
C ASN A 503 43.32 -21.90 13.11
N MET A 504 43.15 -22.04 14.43
CA MET A 504 43.18 -23.33 15.12
C MET A 504 42.49 -23.22 16.47
N TYR A 505 41.79 -24.27 16.86
CA TYR A 505 41.46 -24.53 18.26
C TYR A 505 41.67 -26.01 18.57
N LYS A 506 41.94 -26.33 19.83
CA LYS A 506 42.01 -27.70 20.34
C LYS A 506 41.43 -27.75 21.74
N GLU A 507 40.68 -28.80 22.03
CA GLU A 507 40.25 -29.19 23.37
C GLU A 507 40.77 -30.61 23.61
N GLU A 508 41.75 -30.76 24.48
CA GLU A 508 42.38 -32.05 24.76
C GLU A 508 41.61 -32.83 25.83
N GLU A 509 41.73 -34.17 25.84
CA GLU A 509 41.05 -35.02 26.82
C GLU A 509 41.41 -34.69 28.28
N ASN A 510 42.62 -34.16 28.50
CA ASN A 510 43.08 -33.70 29.82
C ASN A 510 42.45 -32.35 30.24
N GLY A 511 41.65 -31.73 29.37
CA GLY A 511 40.97 -30.46 29.58
C GLY A 511 41.76 -29.22 29.17
N ASP A 512 42.98 -29.37 28.64
CA ASP A 512 43.77 -28.27 28.11
C ASP A 512 43.13 -27.71 26.83
N ILE A 513 43.25 -26.40 26.63
CA ILE A 513 42.63 -25.70 25.51
C ILE A 513 43.65 -24.81 24.81
N LEU A 514 43.68 -24.89 23.49
CA LEU A 514 44.43 -23.98 22.62
C LEU A 514 43.46 -23.23 21.71
N LEU A 515 43.65 -21.92 21.55
CA LEU A 515 42.96 -21.09 20.56
C LEU A 515 43.99 -20.20 19.84
N VAL A 516 43.95 -20.17 18.51
CA VAL A 516 44.83 -19.35 17.67
C VAL A 516 43.99 -18.48 16.75
N LEU A 517 44.09 -17.17 16.93
CA LEU A 517 43.38 -16.14 16.18
C LEU A 517 44.35 -15.36 15.31
N SER A 518 43.86 -14.82 14.20
CA SER A 518 44.57 -13.82 13.40
C SER A 518 43.61 -12.72 12.95
N GLY A 519 44.16 -11.56 12.62
CA GLY A 519 43.38 -10.46 12.09
C GLY A 519 44.25 -9.37 11.49
N ILE A 520 43.60 -8.38 10.90
CA ILE A 520 44.22 -7.21 10.29
C ILE A 520 43.60 -5.96 10.89
N GLY A 521 44.44 -5.08 11.42
CA GLY A 521 44.08 -3.72 11.76
C GLY A 521 45.16 -3.02 12.57
N TYR A 522 45.06 -1.69 12.60
CA TYR A 522 46.08 -0.84 13.20
C TYR A 522 46.25 -1.17 14.70
N GLY A 523 47.47 -1.53 15.10
CA GLY A 523 47.82 -1.90 16.47
C GLY A 523 47.35 -3.30 16.91
N LEU A 524 46.64 -4.03 16.05
CA LEU A 524 46.15 -5.38 16.38
C LEU A 524 47.35 -6.30 16.56
N PHE A 525 47.47 -6.89 17.76
CA PHE A 525 48.58 -7.76 18.15
C PHE A 525 49.96 -7.14 17.82
N GLY A 526 50.11 -5.83 18.07
CA GLY A 526 51.37 -5.10 17.96
C GLY A 526 51.82 -4.73 16.54
N GLY A 527 50.96 -4.86 15.52
CA GLY A 527 51.31 -4.54 14.12
C GLY A 527 50.15 -4.01 13.28
N ILE A 528 50.22 -4.21 11.96
CA ILE A 528 49.11 -3.94 11.01
C ILE A 528 48.27 -5.21 10.81
N ALA A 529 48.86 -6.38 11.05
CA ALA A 529 48.20 -7.67 11.20
C ALA A 529 48.95 -8.51 12.24
N GLY A 530 48.35 -9.60 12.71
CA GLY A 530 49.06 -10.49 13.62
C GLY A 530 48.31 -11.76 13.97
N PHE A 531 48.99 -12.62 14.72
CA PHE A 531 48.46 -13.84 15.31
C PHE A 531 48.46 -13.73 16.83
N LEU A 532 47.43 -14.25 17.49
CA LEU A 532 47.33 -14.42 18.93
C LEU A 532 47.05 -15.89 19.24
N SER A 533 47.92 -16.54 19.99
CA SER A 533 47.70 -17.86 20.57
C SER A 533 47.38 -17.71 22.05
N ILE A 534 46.32 -18.37 22.51
CA ILE A 534 45.92 -18.46 23.91
C ILE A 534 45.93 -19.94 24.29
N ASN A 535 46.63 -20.27 25.36
CA ASN A 535 46.68 -21.61 25.93
C ASN A 535 46.07 -21.57 27.34
N TYR A 536 45.28 -22.58 27.66
CA TYR A 536 44.77 -22.85 28.99
C TYR A 536 45.21 -24.25 29.41
N THR A 537 45.87 -24.33 30.56
CA THR A 537 46.29 -25.60 31.18
C THR A 537 45.38 -25.93 32.35
N LYS A 538 44.63 -27.02 32.23
CA LYS A 538 43.59 -27.42 33.20
C LYS A 538 44.17 -27.81 34.55
N SER A 539 45.29 -28.53 34.55
CA SER A 539 45.91 -29.07 35.77
C SER A 539 46.41 -27.97 36.72
N SER A 540 46.91 -26.86 36.17
CA SER A 540 47.37 -25.68 36.92
C SER A 540 46.35 -24.56 36.98
N ASN A 541 45.26 -24.64 36.21
CA ASN A 541 44.28 -23.57 36.03
C ASN A 541 44.94 -22.23 35.61
N THR A 542 45.87 -22.29 34.67
CA THR A 542 46.65 -21.13 34.21
C THR A 542 46.47 -20.88 32.73
N PHE A 543 46.53 -19.60 32.36
CA PHE A 543 46.50 -19.12 30.99
C PHE A 543 47.86 -18.56 30.58
N SER A 544 48.22 -18.75 29.32
CA SER A 544 49.34 -18.06 28.68
C SER A 544 48.92 -17.59 27.28
N CYS A 545 49.56 -16.54 26.78
CA CYS A 545 49.35 -16.11 25.41
C CYS A 545 50.65 -15.68 24.74
N GLU A 546 50.73 -15.93 23.44
CA GLU A 546 51.82 -15.50 22.59
C GLU A 546 51.23 -14.76 21.39
N TYR A 547 51.93 -13.74 20.89
CA TYR A 547 51.49 -13.07 19.67
C TYR A 547 52.67 -12.84 18.71
N THR A 548 52.35 -12.84 17.42
CA THR A 548 53.29 -12.52 16.34
C THR A 548 52.73 -11.36 15.53
N SER A 549 53.44 -10.23 15.48
CA SER A 549 53.06 -9.07 14.66
C SER A 549 53.59 -9.21 13.23
N ILE A 550 52.75 -8.89 12.25
CA ILE A 550 53.13 -8.66 10.86
C ILE A 550 53.16 -7.14 10.65
N ARG A 551 54.31 -6.63 10.21
CA ARG A 551 54.52 -5.19 9.96
C ARG A 551 54.11 -4.77 8.58
#